data_AF-A0A0Q6UBF3-F1
#
_entry.id   AF-A0A0Q6UBF3-F1
#
_cell.length_a   1.000
_cell.length_b   1.000
_cell.length_c   1.000
_cell.angle_alpha   90.00
_cell.angle_beta   90.00
_cell.angle_gamma   90.00
#
_symmetry.space_group_name_H-M   'P 1'
#
loop_
_entity.id
_entity.type
_entity.pdbx_description
1 polymer ?
#
loop_
_entity_poly.entity_id
_entity_poly.type
_entity_poly.pdbx_seq_one_letter_code
_entity_poly.pdbx_strand_id
1 'polypeptide(L)'
;MSHLKNTGFADRLTAQQEAKKAMLAKFKAKPAVQDPDFDKREELRAAELEAVRAARAEAKEKARLEALAREEEVAAARRAERKERKALEAAEMRVRKEEKAKGRDELRALGKTSNSKASRAHAWGNLLG
;
A
#
# COMPACT_ATOMS: atom_id res chain seq x y z
N MET A 1 47.39 -61.41 51.87
CA MET A 1 47.57 -60.13 51.15
C MET A 1 47.16 -60.36 49.70
N SER A 2 46.35 -59.47 49.15
CA SER A 2 45.70 -59.62 47.84
C SER A 2 46.73 -59.59 46.70
N HIS A 3 46.90 -60.72 46.02
CA HIS A 3 47.64 -60.79 44.76
C HIS A 3 46.75 -60.24 43.63
N LEU A 4 46.71 -58.92 43.48
CA LEU A 4 46.13 -58.30 42.27
C LEU A 4 47.07 -58.60 41.10
N LYS A 5 46.68 -59.57 40.28
CA LYS A 5 47.33 -59.86 38.99
C LYS A 5 47.05 -58.66 38.05
N ASN A 6 48.06 -58.24 37.28
CA ASN A 6 48.02 -57.18 36.25
C ASN A 6 48.11 -55.73 36.79
N THR A 7 49.07 -55.43 37.66
CA THR A 7 49.30 -54.07 38.21
C THR A 7 50.55 -53.37 37.63
N GLY A 8 51.24 -53.99 36.67
CA GLY A 8 52.42 -53.42 36.02
C GLY A 8 52.10 -52.28 35.05
N PHE A 9 53.08 -51.40 34.80
CA PHE A 9 52.93 -50.30 33.82
C PHE A 9 52.71 -50.83 32.40
N ALA A 10 53.45 -51.88 32.00
CA ALA A 10 53.29 -52.53 30.71
C ALA A 10 51.88 -53.12 30.54
N ASP A 11 51.34 -53.78 31.56
CA ASP A 11 49.98 -54.37 31.54
C ASP A 11 48.89 -53.30 31.43
N ARG A 12 49.08 -52.13 32.07
CA ARG A 12 48.16 -50.99 31.92
C ARG A 12 48.20 -50.42 30.50
N LEU A 13 49.39 -50.38 29.88
CA LEU A 13 49.54 -49.86 28.52
C LEU A 13 48.86 -50.78 27.51
N THR A 14 49.04 -52.10 27.62
CA THR A 14 48.40 -53.09 26.74
C THR A 14 46.89 -53.09 26.91
N ALA A 15 46.38 -53.06 28.15
CA ALA A 15 44.95 -52.97 28.44
C ALA A 15 44.31 -51.69 27.85
N GLN A 16 45.00 -50.54 27.93
CA GLN A 16 44.50 -49.30 27.31
C GLN A 16 44.50 -49.35 25.78
N GLN A 17 45.51 -49.97 25.16
CA GLN A 17 45.57 -50.16 23.71
C GLN A 17 44.45 -51.09 23.22
N GLU A 18 44.21 -52.20 23.93
CA GLU A 18 43.11 -53.12 23.64
C GLU A 18 41.75 -52.47 23.84
N ALA A 19 41.57 -51.68 24.91
CA ALA A 19 40.35 -50.92 25.14
C ALA A 19 40.09 -49.88 24.03
N LYS A 20 41.11 -49.13 23.60
CA LYS A 20 40.98 -48.17 22.49
C LYS A 20 40.65 -48.87 21.18
N LYS A 21 41.31 -50.00 20.87
CA LYS A 21 40.99 -50.82 19.70
C LYS A 21 39.54 -51.32 19.75
N ALA A 22 39.08 -51.77 20.92
CA ALA A 22 37.70 -52.21 21.11
C ALA A 22 36.68 -51.06 20.98
N MET A 23 37.00 -49.84 21.44
CA MET A 23 36.14 -48.67 21.27
C MET A 23 36.05 -48.24 19.80
N LEU A 24 37.17 -48.22 19.08
CA LEU A 24 37.19 -47.90 17.66
C LEU A 24 36.46 -48.95 16.82
N ALA A 25 36.57 -50.24 17.17
CA ALA A 25 35.82 -51.31 16.50
C ALA A 25 34.29 -51.17 16.67
N LYS A 26 33.84 -50.57 17.78
CA LYS A 26 32.43 -50.26 18.05
C LYS A 26 31.98 -48.94 17.43
N PHE A 27 32.91 -48.08 17.03
CA PHE A 27 32.62 -46.79 16.40
C PHE A 27 32.28 -46.99 14.93
N LYS A 28 31.11 -47.55 14.66
CA LYS A 28 30.55 -47.66 13.31
C LYS A 28 29.58 -46.51 13.09
N ALA A 29 29.66 -45.86 11.92
CA ALA A 29 28.67 -44.86 11.53
C ALA A 29 27.28 -45.52 11.55
N LYS A 30 26.30 -44.83 12.15
CA LYS A 30 24.92 -45.26 12.03
C LYS A 30 24.54 -45.25 10.55
N PRO A 31 23.81 -46.26 10.06
CA PRO A 31 23.31 -46.24 8.70
C PRO A 31 22.47 -44.98 8.50
N ALA A 32 22.64 -44.32 7.35
CA ALA A 32 21.80 -43.19 6.98
C ALA A 32 20.35 -43.68 6.91
N VAL A 33 19.51 -43.23 7.84
CA VAL A 33 18.07 -43.51 7.82
C VAL A 33 17.48 -42.57 6.76
N GLN A 34 17.13 -43.13 5.61
CA GLN A 34 16.32 -42.42 4.62
C GLN A 34 14.87 -42.39 5.09
N ASP A 35 14.22 -41.24 4.93
CA ASP A 35 12.82 -41.09 5.28
C ASP A 35 11.95 -41.87 4.28
N PRO A 36 11.17 -42.86 4.71
CA PRO A 36 10.31 -43.65 3.81
C PRO A 36 9.20 -42.82 3.15
N ASP A 37 8.88 -41.63 3.68
CA ASP A 37 7.84 -40.74 3.16
C ASP A 37 8.41 -39.50 2.45
N PHE A 38 9.67 -39.53 2.02
CA PHE A 38 10.33 -38.39 1.38
C PHE A 38 9.54 -37.84 0.18
N ASP A 39 9.03 -38.71 -0.68
CA ASP A 39 8.25 -38.33 -1.87
C ASP A 39 6.90 -37.70 -1.49
N LYS A 40 6.22 -38.24 -0.48
CA LYS A 40 4.94 -37.69 0.02
C LYS A 40 5.10 -36.26 0.56
N ARG A 41 6.27 -35.94 1.13
CA ARG A 41 6.55 -34.57 1.62
C ARG A 41 6.71 -33.57 0.48
N GLU A 42 7.15 -34.00 -0.69
CA GLU A 42 7.19 -33.14 -1.86
C GLU A 42 5.79 -32.85 -2.36
N GLU A 43 4.96 -33.88 -2.48
CA GLU A 43 3.55 -33.75 -2.90
C GLU A 43 2.76 -32.83 -1.95
N LEU A 44 2.93 -32.99 -0.64
CA LEU A 44 2.31 -32.11 0.36
C LEU A 44 2.78 -30.66 0.23
N ARG A 45 4.10 -30.44 0.05
CA ARG A 45 4.64 -29.08 -0.18
C ARG A 45 4.13 -28.47 -1.48
N ALA A 46 3.98 -29.25 -2.54
CA ALA A 46 3.44 -28.78 -3.81
C ALA A 46 1.98 -28.34 -3.65
N ALA A 47 1.15 -29.17 -2.99
CA ALA A 47 -0.25 -28.84 -2.70
C ALA A 47 -0.39 -27.60 -1.81
N GLU A 48 0.44 -27.47 -0.77
CA GLU A 48 0.48 -26.28 0.09
C GLU A 48 0.87 -25.03 -0.69
N LEU A 49 1.88 -25.13 -1.56
CA LEU A 49 2.32 -24.01 -2.40
C LEU A 49 1.23 -23.58 -3.38
N GLU A 50 0.48 -24.53 -3.97
CA GLU A 50 -0.65 -24.21 -4.83
C GLU A 50 -1.76 -23.50 -4.06
N ALA A 51 -2.11 -23.97 -2.87
CA ALA A 51 -3.08 -23.29 -2.01
C ALA A 51 -2.64 -21.86 -1.66
N VAL A 52 -1.36 -21.66 -1.34
CA VAL A 52 -0.80 -20.31 -1.08
C VAL A 52 -0.85 -19.43 -2.33
N ARG A 53 -0.56 -19.99 -3.51
CA ARG A 53 -0.64 -19.24 -4.78
C ARG A 53 -2.07 -18.82 -5.09
N ALA A 54 -3.04 -19.72 -4.90
CA ALA A 54 -4.46 -19.42 -5.08
C ALA A 54 -4.92 -18.31 -4.12
N ALA A 55 -4.61 -18.44 -2.83
CA ALA A 55 -4.95 -17.42 -1.83
C ALA A 55 -4.33 -16.05 -2.15
N ARG A 56 -3.08 -16.02 -2.63
CA ARG A 56 -2.42 -14.78 -3.07
C ARG A 56 -3.06 -14.18 -4.31
N ALA A 57 -3.48 -15.00 -5.26
CA ALA A 57 -4.17 -14.54 -6.46
C ALA A 57 -5.52 -13.88 -6.10
N GLU A 58 -6.32 -14.53 -5.24
CA GLU A 58 -7.57 -13.97 -4.75
C GLU A 58 -7.37 -12.66 -3.98
N ALA A 59 -6.38 -12.60 -3.09
CA ALA A 59 -6.07 -11.39 -2.34
C ALA A 59 -5.64 -10.24 -3.27
N LYS A 60 -4.88 -10.54 -4.33
CA LYS A 60 -4.45 -9.55 -5.32
C LYS A 60 -5.62 -9.00 -6.13
N GLU A 61 -6.54 -9.86 -6.57
CA GLU A 61 -7.74 -9.41 -7.28
C GLU A 61 -8.66 -8.58 -6.39
N LYS A 62 -8.87 -8.97 -5.12
CA LYS A 62 -9.61 -8.15 -4.15
C LYS A 62 -8.97 -6.78 -3.96
N ALA A 63 -7.65 -6.74 -3.76
CA ALA A 63 -6.92 -5.47 -3.62
C ALA A 63 -7.02 -4.60 -4.88
N ARG A 64 -7.01 -5.20 -6.06
CA ARG A 64 -7.19 -4.48 -7.33
C ARG A 64 -8.59 -3.87 -7.44
N LEU A 65 -9.63 -4.62 -7.09
CA LEU A 65 -11.01 -4.14 -7.11
C LEU A 65 -11.21 -3.02 -6.08
N GLU A 66 -10.66 -3.15 -4.88
CA GLU A 66 -10.71 -2.09 -3.86
C GLU A 66 -9.98 -0.81 -4.31
N ALA A 67 -8.82 -0.95 -4.96
CA ALA A 67 -8.09 0.19 -5.49
C ALA A 67 -8.90 0.92 -6.57
N LEU A 68 -9.50 0.19 -7.51
CA LEU A 68 -10.37 0.75 -8.54
C LEU A 68 -11.60 1.45 -7.94
N ALA A 69 -12.26 0.83 -6.95
CA ALA A 69 -13.39 1.44 -6.26
C ALA A 69 -13.00 2.76 -5.56
N ARG A 70 -11.85 2.80 -4.88
CA ARG A 70 -11.34 4.03 -4.24
C ARG A 70 -11.03 5.12 -5.27
N GLU A 71 -10.43 4.77 -6.40
CA GLU A 71 -10.15 5.72 -7.48
C GLU A 71 -11.45 6.30 -8.07
N GLU A 72 -12.47 5.45 -8.26
CA GLU A 72 -13.79 5.87 -8.73
C GLU A 72 -14.49 6.79 -7.73
N GLU A 73 -14.45 6.47 -6.44
CA GLU A 73 -15.00 7.31 -5.36
C GLU A 73 -14.33 8.69 -5.32
N VAL A 74 -12.99 8.74 -5.37
CA VAL A 74 -12.24 9.99 -5.40
C VAL A 74 -12.57 10.79 -6.66
N ALA A 75 -12.69 10.14 -7.81
CA ALA A 75 -13.07 10.81 -9.04
C ALA A 75 -14.52 11.32 -9.01
N ALA A 76 -15.44 10.58 -8.39
CA ALA A 76 -16.83 11.00 -8.19
C ALA A 76 -16.92 12.20 -7.25
N ALA A 77 -16.21 12.18 -6.11
CA ALA A 77 -16.14 13.29 -5.17
C ALA A 77 -15.58 14.56 -5.84
N ARG A 78 -14.49 14.45 -6.60
CA ARG A 78 -13.92 15.58 -7.37
C ARG A 78 -14.91 16.13 -8.41
N ARG A 79 -15.71 15.28 -9.04
CA ARG A 79 -16.75 15.72 -9.98
C ARG A 79 -17.89 16.43 -9.24
N ALA A 80 -18.30 15.94 -8.08
CA ALA A 80 -19.32 16.58 -7.24
C ALA A 80 -18.86 17.97 -6.78
N GLU A 81 -17.66 18.08 -6.20
CA GLU A 81 -17.07 19.34 -5.76
C GLU A 81 -17.00 20.38 -6.89
N ARG A 82 -16.58 19.96 -8.10
CA ARG A 82 -16.56 20.85 -9.28
C ARG A 82 -17.96 21.34 -9.67
N LYS A 83 -18.99 20.49 -9.55
CA LYS A 83 -20.37 20.86 -9.85
C LYS A 83 -20.88 21.85 -8.81
N GLU A 84 -20.63 21.60 -7.53
CA GLU A 84 -21.00 22.49 -6.43
C GLU A 84 -20.34 23.86 -6.58
N ARG A 85 -19.02 23.90 -6.84
CA ARG A 85 -18.31 25.17 -7.07
C ARG A 85 -18.91 25.97 -8.23
N LYS A 86 -19.20 25.31 -9.34
CA LYS A 86 -19.83 25.96 -10.51
C LYS A 86 -21.24 26.44 -10.21
N ALA A 87 -22.01 25.69 -9.43
CA ALA A 87 -23.35 26.08 -9.01
C ALA A 87 -23.31 27.32 -8.12
N LEU A 88 -22.37 27.37 -7.16
CA LEU A 88 -22.15 28.54 -6.30
C LEU A 88 -21.71 29.77 -7.10
N GLU A 89 -20.74 29.61 -8.00
CA GLU A 89 -20.28 30.72 -8.87
C GLU A 89 -21.42 31.23 -9.77
N ALA A 90 -22.22 30.33 -10.34
CA ALA A 90 -23.38 30.71 -11.15
C ALA A 90 -24.44 31.43 -10.33
N ALA A 91 -24.68 31.00 -9.09
CA ALA A 91 -25.61 31.68 -8.17
C ALA A 91 -25.11 33.07 -7.79
N GLU A 92 -23.83 33.21 -7.42
CA GLU A 92 -23.21 34.50 -7.10
C GLU A 92 -23.28 35.48 -8.29
N MET A 93 -22.99 34.99 -9.50
CA MET A 93 -23.08 35.82 -10.71
C MET A 93 -24.52 36.25 -11.03
N ARG A 94 -25.52 35.44 -10.69
CA ARG A 94 -26.95 35.83 -10.82
C ARG A 94 -27.30 36.92 -9.81
N VAL A 95 -26.96 36.74 -8.53
CA VAL A 95 -27.16 37.76 -7.49
C VAL A 95 -26.50 39.07 -7.88
N ARG A 96 -25.24 39.04 -8.31
CA ARG A 96 -24.51 40.24 -8.75
C ARG A 96 -25.17 40.92 -9.97
N LYS A 97 -25.74 40.15 -10.90
CA LYS A 97 -26.48 40.71 -12.05
C LYS A 97 -27.78 41.35 -11.61
N GLU A 98 -28.50 40.73 -10.69
CA GLU A 98 -29.74 41.26 -10.12
C GLU A 98 -29.48 42.54 -9.31
N GLU A 99 -28.44 42.59 -8.49
CA GLU A 99 -28.01 43.81 -7.78
C GLU A 99 -27.64 44.93 -8.74
N LYS A 100 -26.89 44.64 -9.81
CA LYS A 100 -26.57 45.62 -10.85
C LYS A 100 -27.81 46.10 -11.60
N ALA A 101 -28.77 45.21 -11.86
CA ALA A 101 -30.03 45.58 -12.49
C ALA A 101 -30.84 46.50 -11.58
N LYS A 102 -31.00 46.15 -10.30
CA LYS A 102 -31.65 46.98 -9.28
C LYS A 102 -30.98 48.36 -9.17
N GLY A 103 -29.65 48.41 -9.06
CA GLY A 103 -28.93 49.68 -9.00
C GLY A 103 -29.07 50.53 -10.27
N ARG A 104 -29.15 49.90 -11.46
CA ARG A 104 -29.46 50.61 -12.71
C ARG A 104 -30.89 51.16 -12.73
N ASP A 105 -31.85 50.37 -12.24
CA ASP A 105 -33.25 50.78 -12.18
C ASP A 105 -33.45 51.90 -11.15
N GLU A 106 -32.77 51.86 -10.02
CA GLU A 106 -32.72 52.94 -9.03
C GLU A 106 -32.12 54.22 -9.61
N LEU A 107 -30.98 54.13 -10.31
CA LEU A 107 -30.37 55.28 -10.99
C LEU A 107 -31.29 55.86 -12.07
N ARG A 108 -32.02 55.00 -12.78
CA ARG A 108 -33.02 55.41 -13.78
C ARG A 108 -34.22 56.10 -13.12
N ALA A 109 -34.70 55.58 -11.99
CA ALA A 109 -35.80 56.18 -11.22
C ALA A 109 -35.41 57.56 -10.65
N LEU A 110 -34.14 57.74 -10.27
CA LEU A 110 -33.59 59.03 -9.83
C LEU A 110 -33.24 59.99 -10.98
N GLY A 111 -33.57 59.65 -12.24
CA GLY A 111 -33.28 60.47 -13.42
C GLY A 111 -31.80 60.58 -13.80
N LYS A 112 -30.91 59.90 -13.07
CA LYS A 112 -29.45 59.91 -13.26
C LYS A 112 -29.05 58.85 -14.30
N THR A 113 -29.36 59.11 -15.57
CA THR A 113 -28.91 58.24 -16.66
C THR A 113 -27.42 58.45 -16.94
N SER A 114 -26.56 57.61 -16.36
CA SER A 114 -25.10 57.77 -16.45
C SER A 114 -24.48 57.44 -17.81
N ASN A 115 -25.28 57.14 -18.85
CA ASN A 115 -24.75 56.71 -20.14
C ASN A 115 -25.53 57.26 -21.35
N SER A 116 -25.91 58.53 -21.30
CA SER A 116 -26.40 59.22 -22.51
C SER A 116 -25.23 59.49 -23.46
N LYS A 117 -25.49 59.56 -24.78
CA LYS A 117 -24.48 59.90 -25.78
C LYS A 117 -23.85 61.29 -25.49
N ALA A 118 -24.62 62.18 -24.87
CA ALA A 118 -24.19 63.51 -24.43
C ALA A 118 -23.21 63.46 -23.24
N SER A 119 -23.42 62.59 -22.24
CA SER A 119 -22.50 62.51 -21.08
C SER A 119 -21.11 61.97 -21.46
N ARG A 120 -21.06 61.02 -22.40
CA ARG A 120 -19.79 60.53 -22.97
C ARG A 120 -19.08 61.61 -23.79
N ALA A 121 -19.80 62.39 -24.58
CA ALA A 121 -19.20 63.49 -25.36
C ALA A 121 -18.59 64.57 -24.45
N HIS A 122 -19.25 64.93 -23.34
CA HIS A 122 -18.71 65.88 -22.37
C HIS A 122 -17.48 65.35 -21.61
N ALA A 123 -17.46 64.07 -21.23
CA ALA A 123 -16.31 63.47 -20.55
C ALA A 123 -15.04 63.44 -21.44
N TRP A 124 -15.19 63.21 -22.74
CA TRP A 124 -14.08 63.25 -23.69
C TRP A 124 -13.66 64.68 -24.07
N GLY A 125 -14.61 65.62 -24.15
CA GLY A 125 -14.31 67.04 -24.41
C GLY A 125 -13.51 67.71 -23.28
N ASN A 126 -13.69 67.27 -22.04
CA ASN A 126 -12.98 67.81 -20.86
C ASN A 126 -11.58 67.22 -20.65
N LEU A 127 -11.17 66.23 -21.46
CA LEU A 127 -9.84 65.60 -21.40
C LEU A 127 -8.90 66.15 -22.50
N LEU A 128 -9.43 66.94 -23.43
CA LEU A 128 -8.72 67.49 -24.60
C LEU A 128 -8.63 69.03 -24.60
N GLY A 129 -9.07 69.68 -23.52
CA GLY A 129 -8.86 71.11 -23.25
C GLY A 129 -8.06 71.28 -21.97
#